data_AF-A0AA39Z8D0-F1
#
_entry.id   AF-A0AA39Z8D0-F1
#
_cell.length_a   1.000
_cell.length_b   1.000
_cell.length_c   1.000
_cell.angle_alpha   90.00
_cell.angle_beta   90.00
_cell.angle_gamma   90.00
#
_symmetry.space_group_name_H-M   'P 1'
#
loop_
_entity.id
_entity.type
_entity.pdbx_description
1 polymer ?
#
loop_
_entity_poly.entity_id
_entity_poly.type
_entity_poly.pdbx_seq_one_letter_code
_entity_poly.pdbx_strand_id
1 'polypeptide(L)'
;MEELPTELNIVTLNCWGLKFISKLRNERLAEIGRQLAVADPSPHIVALQECFTQEDYKAIRRETRFILPYGKFYFSGPFGGGLAILSKWPIEESTLFRYPLNGRPTAFWRGDWYVGKGVACAKIRYGPAAKQVIEVFCTHTHSPYEGGQPNDSYLAQRLAQSWEISKLLRGAAERGHLVLGCGDFNMIPMSLEHQLVTANTPVRDVWRVLHPDSSLGPADHPAEQARRRPIPTAEFNIEENGAASDGPYCTWRWTKEQQKLLGPGKSPVTVSPDTIDRRGKRLDYIFAGSGDINSLNGGWVVKTARVGMMMRHPELGCSLSDHFAVEATLAFHPLSSSSSTKTSSKAAPNGNKPAPGDESLILKAPPKIRQPSNNDDDSTINIDDKHVQDGTYLQSPTPSSIRDTSSFDAQLLSFLSADHHQLPISAYDFILQEIHKYRLREEKQKKWRGWHFFGSLAVLVGCLVGVWWSPANYVAFVLVLVSSLSLVAGTVDGLMSLLFFRSELGALREFEWEVMNAKVSAGGGRPPADGEGDEGRGW
;
A
#
# COMPACT_ATOMS: atom_id res chain seq x y z
N MET A 1 -36.81 -13.47 -3.47
CA MET A 1 -35.83 -12.57 -4.10
C MET A 1 -35.04 -11.99 -2.96
N GLU A 2 -33.73 -12.23 -2.87
CA GLU A 2 -32.92 -11.61 -1.80
C GLU A 2 -33.04 -10.08 -1.92
N GLU A 3 -33.29 -9.42 -0.78
CA GLU A 3 -33.33 -7.97 -0.71
C GLU A 3 -31.93 -7.41 -0.98
N LEU A 4 -31.85 -6.29 -1.70
CA LEU A 4 -30.58 -5.65 -1.98
C LEU A 4 -29.95 -5.15 -0.67
N PRO A 5 -28.61 -5.27 -0.52
CA PRO A 5 -27.95 -4.76 0.67
C PRO A 5 -28.13 -3.24 0.77
N THR A 6 -28.54 -2.76 1.94
CA THR A 6 -28.49 -1.33 2.29
C THR A 6 -27.12 -0.93 2.83
N GLU A 7 -26.34 -1.91 3.30
CA GLU A 7 -24.99 -1.74 3.85
C GLU A 7 -24.02 -2.80 3.33
N LEU A 8 -22.78 -2.40 3.10
CA LEU A 8 -21.66 -3.27 2.72
C LEU A 8 -20.58 -3.20 3.80
N ASN A 9 -20.28 -4.34 4.42
CA ASN A 9 -19.22 -4.44 5.41
C ASN A 9 -17.98 -5.05 4.75
N ILE A 10 -16.87 -4.32 4.80
CA ILE A 10 -15.61 -4.67 4.16
C ILE A 10 -14.54 -4.81 5.23
N VAL A 11 -13.75 -5.87 5.13
CA VAL A 11 -12.57 -6.10 5.99
C VAL A 11 -11.34 -6.28 5.11
N THR A 12 -10.25 -5.61 5.45
CA THR A 12 -8.93 -5.93 4.92
C THR A 12 -7.95 -6.25 6.02
N LEU A 13 -7.10 -7.25 5.81
CA LEU A 13 -6.12 -7.69 6.80
C LEU A 13 -4.87 -8.28 6.14
N ASN A 14 -3.70 -7.74 6.47
CA ASN A 14 -2.45 -8.45 6.35
C ASN A 14 -2.38 -9.52 7.47
N CYS A 15 -2.35 -10.81 7.10
CA CYS A 15 -2.44 -11.93 8.03
C CYS A 15 -1.10 -12.34 8.67
N TRP A 16 0.02 -11.80 8.18
CA TRP A 16 1.36 -12.21 8.57
C TRP A 16 1.55 -13.73 8.55
N GLY A 17 1.25 -14.34 7.40
CA GLY A 17 1.19 -15.80 7.19
C GLY A 17 2.42 -16.40 6.51
N LEU A 18 3.61 -15.80 6.67
CA LEU A 18 4.85 -16.27 6.03
C LEU A 18 5.21 -17.69 6.50
N LYS A 19 5.29 -18.63 5.57
CA LYS A 19 5.68 -20.01 5.86
C LYS A 19 7.11 -20.05 6.41
N PHE A 20 7.30 -20.71 7.56
CA PHE A 20 8.56 -20.85 8.30
C PHE A 20 9.08 -19.60 9.03
N ILE A 21 8.55 -18.40 8.77
CA ILE A 21 8.98 -17.16 9.42
C ILE A 21 7.99 -16.74 10.51
N SER A 22 6.70 -16.71 10.17
CA SER A 22 5.67 -16.23 11.08
C SER A 22 5.44 -17.21 12.23
N LYS A 23 5.57 -16.72 13.47
CA LYS A 23 5.35 -17.53 14.68
C LYS A 23 3.88 -17.88 14.85
N LEU A 24 3.61 -19.08 15.36
CA LEU A 24 2.25 -19.56 15.72
C LEU A 24 1.26 -19.39 14.55
N ARG A 25 1.74 -19.59 13.31
CA ARG A 25 1.00 -19.26 12.09
C ARG A 25 -0.33 -20.00 12.02
N ASN A 26 -0.31 -21.32 12.19
CA ASN A 26 -1.49 -22.15 12.00
C ASN A 26 -2.59 -21.81 13.01
N GLU A 27 -2.22 -21.60 14.27
CA GLU A 27 -3.13 -21.24 15.36
C GLU A 27 -3.76 -19.86 15.11
N ARG A 28 -2.93 -18.86 14.77
CA ARG A 28 -3.40 -17.51 14.47
C ARG A 28 -4.30 -17.44 13.25
N LEU A 29 -3.92 -18.07 12.13
CA LEU A 29 -4.70 -18.03 10.89
C LEU A 29 -6.04 -18.78 11.05
N ALA A 30 -6.08 -19.86 11.84
CA ALA A 30 -7.34 -20.50 12.21
C ALA A 30 -8.22 -19.57 13.07
N GLU A 31 -7.63 -18.84 14.02
CA GLU A 31 -8.35 -17.87 14.85
C GLU A 31 -8.84 -16.67 14.04
N ILE A 32 -8.07 -16.16 13.07
CA ILE A 32 -8.52 -15.14 12.12
C ILE A 32 -9.81 -15.58 11.43
N GLY A 33 -9.86 -16.83 10.96
CA GLY A 33 -11.06 -17.41 10.35
C GLY A 33 -12.27 -17.41 11.29
N ARG A 34 -12.06 -17.79 12.56
CA ARG A 34 -13.12 -17.78 13.58
C ARG A 34 -13.63 -16.37 13.87
N GLN A 35 -12.72 -15.40 14.05
CA GLN A 35 -13.08 -14.00 14.31
C GLN A 35 -13.85 -13.38 13.15
N LEU A 36 -13.45 -13.66 11.90
CA LEU A 36 -14.21 -13.23 10.72
C LEU A 36 -15.62 -13.84 10.69
N ALA A 37 -15.77 -15.11 11.08
CA ALA A 37 -17.05 -15.82 11.06
C ALA A 37 -18.07 -15.27 12.08
N VAL A 38 -17.59 -14.74 13.21
CA VAL A 38 -18.42 -14.18 14.30
C VAL A 38 -18.41 -12.66 14.36
N ALA A 39 -17.77 -11.99 13.39
CA ALA A 39 -17.67 -10.54 13.35
C ALA A 39 -19.04 -9.86 13.28
N ASP A 40 -19.19 -8.76 14.01
CA ASP A 40 -20.38 -7.91 14.03
C ASP A 40 -19.99 -6.44 13.72
N PRO A 41 -20.53 -5.83 12.65
CA PRO A 41 -21.43 -6.43 11.68
C PRO A 41 -20.77 -7.50 10.81
N SER A 42 -21.57 -8.46 10.32
CA SER A 42 -21.06 -9.57 9.50
C SER A 42 -20.43 -9.05 8.20
N PRO A 43 -19.20 -9.48 7.85
CA PRO A 43 -18.51 -9.01 6.65
C PRO A 43 -19.18 -9.54 5.38
N HIS A 44 -19.23 -8.69 4.37
CA HIS A 44 -19.71 -9.04 3.02
C HIS A 44 -18.54 -9.30 2.06
N ILE A 45 -17.43 -8.58 2.24
CA ILE A 45 -16.20 -8.70 1.45
C ILE A 45 -15.01 -8.74 2.41
N VAL A 46 -14.10 -9.70 2.23
CA VAL A 46 -12.84 -9.77 2.97
C VAL A 46 -11.68 -9.85 1.99
N ALA A 47 -10.72 -8.95 2.12
CA ALA A 47 -9.47 -8.91 1.36
C ALA A 47 -8.30 -9.27 2.28
N LEU A 48 -7.60 -10.36 2.00
CA LEU A 48 -6.49 -10.84 2.83
C LEU A 48 -5.16 -10.68 2.10
N GLN A 49 -4.15 -10.20 2.81
CA GLN A 49 -2.75 -10.14 2.39
C GLN A 49 -1.90 -11.07 3.25
N GLU A 50 -0.72 -11.45 2.76
CA GLU A 50 0.17 -12.43 3.39
C GLU A 50 -0.47 -13.77 3.78
N CYS A 51 -1.57 -14.15 3.15
CA CYS A 51 -2.12 -15.50 3.21
C CYS A 51 -1.38 -16.36 2.18
N PHE A 52 -0.17 -16.82 2.52
CA PHE A 52 0.73 -17.44 1.55
C PHE A 52 0.43 -18.91 1.25
N THR A 53 -0.19 -19.64 2.17
CA THR A 53 -0.38 -21.09 2.01
C THR A 53 -1.83 -21.46 1.75
N GLN A 54 -2.02 -22.49 0.93
CA GLN A 54 -3.34 -23.06 0.67
C GLN A 54 -3.98 -23.66 1.93
N GLU A 55 -3.15 -24.12 2.88
CA GLU A 55 -3.59 -24.63 4.19
C GLU A 55 -4.22 -23.51 5.01
N ASP A 56 -3.51 -22.38 5.20
CA ASP A 56 -4.00 -21.22 5.96
C ASP A 56 -5.29 -20.67 5.32
N TYR A 57 -5.32 -20.53 3.99
CA TYR A 57 -6.51 -20.11 3.26
C TYR A 57 -7.69 -21.07 3.49
N LYS A 58 -7.46 -22.38 3.42
CA LYS A 58 -8.52 -23.38 3.65
C LYS A 58 -9.02 -23.36 5.10
N ALA A 59 -8.15 -23.11 6.07
CA ALA A 59 -8.54 -22.96 7.46
C ALA A 59 -9.50 -21.77 7.64
N ILE A 60 -9.15 -20.60 7.08
CA ILE A 60 -10.04 -19.42 7.09
C ILE A 60 -11.36 -19.72 6.37
N ARG A 61 -11.29 -20.27 5.15
CA ARG A 61 -12.47 -20.61 4.35
C ARG A 61 -13.43 -21.55 5.07
N ARG A 62 -12.90 -22.52 5.82
CA ARG A 62 -13.73 -23.45 6.59
C ARG A 62 -14.57 -22.66 7.58
N GLU A 63 -13.98 -21.79 8.38
CA GLU A 63 -14.72 -21.03 9.40
C GLU A 63 -15.72 -20.05 8.78
N THR A 64 -15.34 -19.35 7.70
CA THR A 64 -16.18 -18.30 7.11
C THR A 64 -17.24 -18.79 6.11
N ARG A 65 -17.30 -20.09 5.80
CA ARG A 65 -18.10 -20.65 4.68
C ARG A 65 -19.59 -20.30 4.69
N PHE A 66 -20.17 -20.06 5.87
CA PHE A 66 -21.59 -19.79 6.01
C PHE A 66 -21.97 -18.33 5.76
N ILE A 67 -21.05 -17.39 5.97
CA ILE A 67 -21.27 -15.95 5.76
C ILE A 67 -20.60 -15.44 4.47
N LEU A 68 -19.49 -16.08 4.07
CA LEU A 68 -18.69 -15.76 2.90
C LEU A 68 -18.49 -17.04 2.06
N PRO A 69 -19.54 -17.59 1.43
CA PRO A 69 -19.47 -18.86 0.72
C PRO A 69 -18.59 -18.83 -0.52
N TYR A 70 -18.25 -17.66 -1.06
CA TYR A 70 -17.39 -17.52 -2.24
C TYR A 70 -16.00 -17.05 -1.85
N GLY A 71 -14.97 -17.63 -2.44
CA GLY A 71 -13.60 -17.26 -2.11
C GLY A 71 -12.62 -17.65 -3.20
N LYS A 72 -11.63 -16.79 -3.40
CA LYS A 72 -10.55 -16.98 -4.37
C LYS A 72 -9.19 -16.76 -3.70
N PHE A 73 -8.36 -17.80 -3.80
CA PHE A 73 -6.92 -17.73 -3.53
C PHE A 73 -6.17 -17.42 -4.83
N TYR A 74 -5.18 -16.53 -4.76
CA TYR A 74 -4.43 -16.05 -5.91
C TYR A 74 -2.97 -16.53 -5.86
N PHE A 75 -2.52 -17.12 -6.99
CA PHE A 75 -1.16 -17.63 -7.13
C PHE A 75 -0.30 -16.60 -7.87
N SER A 76 0.88 -16.28 -7.32
CA SER A 76 1.85 -15.38 -7.93
C SER A 76 3.26 -15.79 -7.60
N GLY A 77 4.20 -15.53 -8.51
CA GLY A 77 5.62 -15.79 -8.30
C GLY A 77 5.96 -17.23 -7.85
N PRO A 78 7.23 -17.49 -7.53
CA PRO A 78 7.64 -18.75 -6.90
C PRO A 78 7.07 -18.99 -5.49
N PHE A 79 6.84 -17.93 -4.69
CA PHE A 79 6.45 -18.08 -3.27
C PHE A 79 4.97 -17.82 -2.97
N GLY A 80 4.15 -17.57 -3.99
CA GLY A 80 2.74 -17.22 -3.83
C GLY A 80 2.54 -15.73 -3.60
N GLY A 81 1.44 -15.16 -4.13
CA GLY A 81 1.15 -13.72 -4.00
C GLY A 81 0.67 -13.31 -2.62
N GLY A 82 0.26 -14.26 -1.78
CA GLY A 82 -0.26 -14.00 -0.45
C GLY A 82 -1.65 -13.36 -0.42
N LEU A 83 -2.36 -13.32 -1.56
CA LEU A 83 -3.63 -12.59 -1.69
C LEU A 83 -4.82 -13.55 -1.73
N ALA A 84 -5.88 -13.20 -1.01
CA ALA A 84 -7.17 -13.85 -1.11
C ALA A 84 -8.32 -12.85 -1.03
N ILE A 85 -9.44 -13.17 -1.70
CA ILE A 85 -10.70 -12.43 -1.59
C ILE A 85 -11.79 -13.41 -1.20
N LEU A 86 -12.55 -13.08 -0.16
CA LEU A 86 -13.76 -13.81 0.27
C LEU A 86 -14.97 -12.89 0.08
N SER A 87 -16.10 -13.49 -0.30
CA SER A 87 -17.31 -12.75 -0.67
C SER A 87 -18.57 -13.48 -0.23
N LYS A 88 -19.57 -12.70 0.17
CA LYS A 88 -20.94 -13.14 0.40
C LYS A 88 -21.62 -13.57 -0.90
N TRP A 89 -21.31 -12.90 -2.00
CA TRP A 89 -21.93 -13.12 -3.32
C TRP A 89 -20.98 -13.79 -4.32
N PRO A 90 -21.51 -14.41 -5.40
CA PRO A 90 -20.71 -15.06 -6.43
C PRO A 90 -19.64 -14.15 -7.04
N ILE A 91 -18.43 -14.71 -7.21
CA ILE A 91 -17.35 -14.10 -7.99
C ILE A 91 -17.57 -14.52 -9.45
N GLU A 92 -17.96 -13.57 -10.30
CA GLU A 92 -18.24 -13.81 -11.73
C GLU A 92 -16.95 -13.93 -12.54
N GLU A 93 -15.98 -13.05 -12.26
CA GLU A 93 -14.70 -13.00 -12.93
C GLU A 93 -13.60 -12.74 -11.90
N SER A 94 -12.41 -13.30 -12.14
CA SER A 94 -11.26 -13.08 -11.28
C SER A 94 -9.96 -13.18 -12.06
N THR A 95 -9.04 -12.26 -11.79
CA THR A 95 -7.69 -12.25 -12.36
C THR A 95 -6.66 -11.79 -11.34
N LEU A 96 -5.41 -12.19 -11.52
CA LEU A 96 -4.28 -11.60 -10.82
C LEU A 96 -3.49 -10.75 -11.82
N PHE A 97 -3.44 -9.44 -11.57
CA PHE A 97 -2.52 -8.57 -12.28
C PHE A 97 -1.19 -8.51 -11.50
N ARG A 98 -0.12 -9.08 -12.05
CA ARG A 98 1.22 -8.97 -11.45
C ARG A 98 1.84 -7.64 -11.81
N TYR A 99 2.43 -6.95 -10.84
CA TYR A 99 3.11 -5.70 -11.12
C TYR A 99 4.34 -5.93 -12.03
N PRO A 100 4.52 -5.13 -13.09
CA PRO A 100 5.68 -5.24 -13.96
C PRO A 100 7.00 -4.97 -13.21
N LEU A 101 7.00 -4.01 -12.29
CA LEU A 101 8.15 -3.62 -11.47
C LEU A 101 7.96 -4.13 -10.04
N ASN A 102 8.71 -5.18 -9.69
CA ASN A 102 8.47 -5.99 -8.49
C ASN A 102 9.69 -6.15 -7.57
N GLY A 103 10.68 -5.27 -7.72
CA GLY A 103 11.93 -5.33 -6.96
C GLY A 103 13.01 -6.12 -7.68
N ARG A 104 13.99 -6.63 -6.94
CA ARG A 104 15.23 -7.19 -7.51
C ARG A 104 15.43 -8.65 -7.11
N PRO A 105 15.72 -9.57 -8.05
CA PRO A 105 16.02 -10.97 -7.72
C PRO A 105 17.32 -11.12 -6.92
N THR A 106 18.28 -10.21 -7.08
CA THR A 106 19.54 -10.28 -6.33
C THR A 106 19.39 -9.89 -4.86
N ALA A 107 18.30 -9.21 -4.51
CA ALA A 107 17.99 -8.84 -3.13
C ALA A 107 17.24 -10.00 -2.46
N PHE A 108 17.86 -11.18 -2.37
CA PHE A 108 17.19 -12.40 -1.92
C PHE A 108 16.70 -12.36 -0.46
N TRP A 109 17.25 -11.45 0.34
CA TRP A 109 16.79 -11.13 1.69
C TRP A 109 15.55 -10.21 1.72
N ARG A 110 15.12 -9.70 0.56
CA ARG A 110 13.91 -8.88 0.33
C ARG A 110 12.97 -9.68 -0.58
N GLY A 111 11.92 -10.25 -0.03
CA GLY A 111 11.14 -11.33 -0.67
C GLY A 111 10.24 -10.92 -1.84
N ASP A 112 10.00 -9.61 -2.05
CA ASP A 112 8.96 -9.10 -2.96
C ASP A 112 9.08 -9.60 -4.41
N TRP A 113 10.30 -9.73 -4.93
CA TRP A 113 10.51 -10.21 -6.30
C TRP A 113 10.05 -11.67 -6.47
N TYR A 114 10.31 -12.53 -5.48
CA TYR A 114 9.93 -13.95 -5.51
C TYR A 114 8.47 -14.20 -5.14
N VAL A 115 7.87 -13.30 -4.37
CA VAL A 115 6.43 -13.30 -4.11
C VAL A 115 5.67 -12.88 -5.39
N GLY A 116 6.26 -11.96 -6.17
CA GLY A 116 5.63 -11.40 -7.36
C GLY A 116 4.39 -10.58 -6.98
N LYS A 117 4.59 -9.48 -6.25
CA LYS A 117 3.50 -8.61 -5.78
C LYS A 117 2.58 -8.20 -6.95
N GLY A 118 1.32 -7.93 -6.64
CA GLY A 118 0.28 -7.68 -7.64
C GLY A 118 -1.05 -7.27 -7.04
N VAL A 119 -2.08 -7.27 -7.88
CA VAL A 119 -3.47 -6.94 -7.54
C VAL A 119 -4.36 -8.12 -7.87
N ALA A 120 -4.92 -8.74 -6.84
CA ALA A 120 -5.99 -9.71 -6.96
C ALA A 120 -7.30 -8.98 -7.28
N CYS A 121 -7.90 -9.29 -8.42
CA CYS A 121 -9.10 -8.64 -8.92
C CYS A 121 -10.27 -9.63 -8.90
N ALA A 122 -11.42 -9.21 -8.36
CA ALA A 122 -12.65 -9.98 -8.37
C ALA A 122 -13.84 -9.11 -8.74
N LYS A 123 -14.63 -9.54 -9.73
CA LYS A 123 -15.91 -8.94 -10.09
C LYS A 123 -17.03 -9.74 -9.46
N ILE A 124 -17.87 -9.07 -8.67
CA ILE A 124 -18.84 -9.68 -7.76
C ILE A 124 -20.20 -9.05 -8.00
N ARG A 125 -21.22 -9.85 -8.31
CA ARG A 125 -22.59 -9.37 -8.51
C ARG A 125 -23.39 -9.48 -7.22
N TYR A 126 -23.85 -8.35 -6.69
CA TYR A 126 -24.62 -8.31 -5.44
C TYR A 126 -26.13 -8.13 -5.67
N GLY A 127 -26.56 -7.91 -6.92
CA GLY A 127 -27.98 -7.75 -7.29
C GLY A 127 -28.24 -8.03 -8.77
N PRO A 128 -29.51 -8.12 -9.19
CA PRO A 128 -29.88 -8.52 -10.56
C PRO A 128 -29.57 -7.48 -11.65
N ALA A 129 -29.44 -6.19 -11.31
CA ALA A 129 -29.21 -5.14 -12.30
C ALA A 129 -27.77 -5.14 -12.83
N ALA A 130 -27.59 -4.66 -14.07
CA ALA A 130 -26.28 -4.65 -14.74
C ALA A 130 -25.20 -3.89 -13.93
N LYS A 131 -25.59 -2.81 -13.26
CA LYS A 131 -24.71 -1.93 -12.46
C LYS A 131 -24.59 -2.33 -10.98
N GLN A 132 -25.27 -3.40 -10.55
CA GLN A 132 -25.15 -3.94 -9.19
C GLN A 132 -23.96 -4.90 -9.09
N VAL A 133 -22.78 -4.36 -9.39
CA VAL A 133 -21.50 -5.07 -9.44
C VAL A 133 -20.50 -4.34 -8.56
N ILE A 134 -19.78 -5.11 -7.74
CA ILE A 134 -18.61 -4.69 -6.98
C ILE A 134 -17.38 -5.24 -7.68
N GLU A 135 -16.40 -4.39 -7.99
CA GLU A 135 -15.05 -4.85 -8.36
C GLU A 135 -14.09 -4.62 -7.19
N VAL A 136 -13.56 -5.70 -6.65
CA VAL A 136 -12.63 -5.71 -5.52
C VAL A 136 -11.21 -5.92 -6.02
N PHE A 137 -10.32 -5.03 -5.60
CA PHE A 137 -8.90 -5.04 -5.89
C PHE A 137 -8.14 -5.20 -4.57
N CYS A 138 -7.73 -6.43 -4.26
CA CYS A 138 -6.90 -6.73 -3.10
C CYS A 138 -5.42 -6.64 -3.50
N THR A 139 -4.62 -5.81 -2.85
CA THR A 139 -3.18 -5.70 -3.14
C THR A 139 -2.32 -5.78 -1.89
N HIS A 140 -1.06 -6.16 -2.11
CA HIS A 140 0.03 -5.93 -1.19
C HIS A 140 1.14 -5.32 -2.04
N THR A 141 1.44 -4.04 -1.87
CA THR A 141 2.46 -3.36 -2.68
C THR A 141 3.87 -3.60 -2.11
N HIS A 142 4.89 -3.08 -2.78
CA HIS A 142 6.29 -3.27 -2.42
C HIS A 142 6.60 -2.61 -1.08
N SER A 143 7.20 -3.38 -0.17
CA SER A 143 7.49 -2.89 1.19
C SER A 143 8.55 -1.78 1.18
N PRO A 144 8.45 -0.76 2.05
CA PRO A 144 9.38 0.36 2.12
C PRO A 144 10.61 -0.04 2.96
N TYR A 145 11.40 -1.00 2.46
CA TYR A 145 12.56 -1.55 3.15
C TYR A 145 13.59 -0.50 3.60
N GLU A 146 13.61 0.66 2.95
CA GLU A 146 14.52 1.77 3.24
C GLU A 146 13.81 2.95 3.92
N GLY A 147 12.58 2.74 4.41
CA GLY A 147 11.88 3.68 5.29
C GLY A 147 11.63 5.07 4.69
N GLY A 148 11.55 5.20 3.36
CA GLY A 148 11.37 6.50 2.70
C GLY A 148 12.56 7.44 2.83
N GLN A 149 13.76 6.92 3.12
CA GLN A 149 14.99 7.71 3.14
C GLN A 149 15.29 8.32 1.76
N PRO A 150 16.03 9.45 1.66
CA PRO A 150 16.26 10.16 0.38
C PRO A 150 16.88 9.31 -0.76
N ASN A 151 17.51 8.19 -0.41
CA ASN A 151 18.14 7.26 -1.35
C ASN A 151 17.35 5.96 -1.54
N ASP A 152 16.05 5.95 -1.20
CA ASP A 152 15.19 4.77 -1.31
C ASP A 152 15.24 4.19 -2.72
N SER A 153 15.90 3.05 -2.83
CA SER A 153 16.18 2.40 -4.10
C SER A 153 14.99 1.61 -4.65
N TYR A 154 13.83 1.66 -3.98
CA TYR A 154 12.58 0.98 -4.32
C TYR A 154 11.39 1.94 -4.55
N LEU A 155 11.61 3.26 -4.46
CA LEU A 155 10.56 4.25 -4.63
C LEU A 155 9.93 4.20 -6.03
N ALA A 156 10.74 4.08 -7.09
CA ALA A 156 10.25 3.97 -8.47
C ALA A 156 9.30 2.78 -8.65
N GLN A 157 9.59 1.64 -8.01
CA GLN A 157 8.74 0.46 -8.02
C GLN A 157 7.42 0.73 -7.29
N ARG A 158 7.45 1.32 -6.08
CA ARG A 158 6.21 1.66 -5.37
C ARG A 158 5.33 2.63 -6.15
N LEU A 159 5.93 3.67 -6.75
CA LEU A 159 5.21 4.63 -7.61
C LEU A 159 4.57 3.92 -8.81
N ALA A 160 5.30 3.01 -9.47
CA ALA A 160 4.76 2.23 -10.58
C ALA A 160 3.61 1.32 -10.14
N GLN A 161 3.71 0.68 -8.96
CA GLN A 161 2.65 -0.18 -8.44
C GLN A 161 1.38 0.61 -8.10
N SER A 162 1.53 1.77 -7.44
CA SER A 162 0.41 2.68 -7.18
C SER A 162 -0.22 3.21 -8.47
N TRP A 163 0.59 3.48 -9.49
CA TRP A 163 0.11 3.84 -10.81
C TRP A 163 -0.72 2.73 -11.47
N GLU A 164 -0.19 1.50 -11.51
CA GLU A 164 -0.87 0.35 -12.08
C GLU A 164 -2.22 0.07 -11.43
N ILE A 165 -2.29 0.05 -10.10
CA ILE A 165 -3.57 -0.17 -9.42
C ILE A 165 -4.55 1.00 -9.67
N SER A 166 -4.07 2.24 -9.76
CA SER A 166 -4.94 3.39 -10.08
C SER A 166 -5.64 3.22 -11.45
N LYS A 167 -4.95 2.67 -12.45
CA LYS A 167 -5.53 2.38 -13.78
C LYS A 167 -6.63 1.31 -13.68
N LEU A 168 -6.40 0.26 -12.90
CA LEU A 168 -7.38 -0.81 -12.69
C LEU A 168 -8.64 -0.30 -11.99
N LEU A 169 -8.47 0.48 -10.91
CA LEU A 169 -9.56 1.09 -10.16
C LEU A 169 -10.37 2.06 -11.06
N ARG A 170 -9.68 2.89 -11.85
CA ARG A 170 -10.33 3.84 -12.78
C ARG A 170 -11.14 3.11 -13.83
N GLY A 171 -10.57 2.09 -14.48
CA GLY A 171 -11.27 1.31 -15.49
C GLY A 171 -12.54 0.64 -14.94
N ALA A 172 -12.52 0.17 -13.69
CA ALA A 172 -13.71 -0.38 -13.02
C ALA A 172 -14.78 0.68 -12.75
N ALA A 173 -14.36 1.87 -12.32
CA ALA A 173 -15.27 2.99 -12.11
C ALA A 173 -15.90 3.49 -13.42
N GLU A 174 -15.15 3.54 -14.52
CA GLU A 174 -15.64 3.89 -15.86
C GLU A 174 -16.71 2.91 -16.37
N ARG A 175 -16.66 1.64 -15.93
CA ARG A 175 -17.73 0.66 -16.18
C ARG A 175 -18.98 0.89 -15.32
N GLY A 176 -18.92 1.78 -14.32
CA GLY A 176 -19.98 2.08 -13.37
C GLY A 176 -20.11 1.04 -12.25
N HIS A 177 -19.04 0.29 -11.98
CA HIS A 177 -19.04 -0.67 -10.87
C HIS A 177 -18.72 0.04 -9.55
N LEU A 178 -19.18 -0.51 -8.42
CA LEU A 178 -18.69 -0.11 -7.11
C LEU A 178 -17.24 -0.62 -6.97
N VAL A 179 -16.29 0.31 -6.95
CA VAL A 179 -14.87 -0.01 -6.83
C VAL A 179 -14.46 -0.10 -5.37
N LEU A 180 -13.78 -1.18 -4.99
CA LEU A 180 -13.14 -1.36 -3.69
C LEU A 180 -11.65 -1.68 -3.88
N GLY A 181 -10.76 -0.75 -3.51
CA GLY A 181 -9.32 -0.99 -3.42
C GLY A 181 -8.91 -1.31 -1.98
N CYS A 182 -8.54 -2.54 -1.69
CA CYS A 182 -8.26 -3.01 -0.33
C CYS A 182 -6.84 -3.55 -0.21
N GLY A 183 -6.21 -3.36 0.95
CA GLY A 183 -5.03 -4.12 1.33
C GLY A 183 -3.93 -3.32 2.01
N ASP A 184 -2.76 -3.94 2.08
CA ASP A 184 -1.54 -3.33 2.59
C ASP A 184 -0.82 -2.61 1.44
N PHE A 185 -1.01 -1.30 1.38
CA PHE A 185 -0.41 -0.47 0.35
C PHE A 185 1.00 0.00 0.71
N ASN A 186 1.55 -0.40 1.87
CA ASN A 186 2.92 -0.09 2.26
C ASN A 186 3.29 1.40 2.12
N MET A 187 2.28 2.27 2.26
CA MET A 187 2.36 3.71 2.05
C MET A 187 1.65 4.45 3.19
N ILE A 188 2.06 5.68 3.47
CA ILE A 188 1.45 6.52 4.50
C ILE A 188 0.44 7.50 3.89
N PRO A 189 -0.51 8.03 4.68
CA PRO A 189 -1.51 8.94 4.17
C PRO A 189 -0.88 10.19 3.54
N MET A 190 -1.43 10.63 2.41
CA MET A 190 -0.95 11.79 1.64
C MET A 190 0.49 11.67 1.09
N SER A 191 1.13 10.50 1.17
CA SER A 191 2.36 10.27 0.39
C SER A 191 2.06 10.34 -1.11
N LEU A 192 3.10 10.47 -1.94
CA LEU A 192 2.91 10.53 -3.39
C LEU A 192 2.25 9.24 -3.93
N GLU A 193 2.59 8.08 -3.36
CA GLU A 193 1.92 6.81 -3.67
C GLU A 193 0.42 6.84 -3.37
N HIS A 194 0.01 7.42 -2.24
CA HIS A 194 -1.40 7.56 -1.86
C HIS A 194 -2.13 8.57 -2.75
N GLN A 195 -1.47 9.68 -3.08
CA GLN A 195 -2.00 10.67 -4.00
C GLN A 195 -2.17 10.09 -5.41
N LEU A 196 -1.25 9.26 -5.92
CA LEU A 196 -1.41 8.60 -7.22
C LEU A 196 -2.70 7.77 -7.30
N VAL A 197 -3.04 7.06 -6.23
CA VAL A 197 -4.27 6.24 -6.16
C VAL A 197 -5.52 7.11 -6.14
N THR A 198 -5.54 8.16 -5.31
CA THR A 198 -6.74 8.98 -5.06
C THR A 198 -6.94 10.14 -6.03
N ALA A 199 -5.89 10.61 -6.70
CA ALA A 199 -5.97 11.73 -7.64
C ALA A 199 -6.51 11.32 -9.00
N ASN A 200 -6.04 10.18 -9.51
CA ASN A 200 -6.35 9.75 -10.87
C ASN A 200 -7.53 8.77 -10.92
N THR A 201 -8.30 8.63 -9.85
CA THR A 201 -9.33 7.61 -9.72
C THR A 201 -10.51 8.18 -8.95
N PRO A 202 -11.77 7.93 -9.35
CA PRO A 202 -12.95 8.33 -8.57
C PRO A 202 -13.17 7.40 -7.36
N VAL A 203 -12.16 7.26 -6.51
CA VAL A 203 -12.24 6.57 -5.22
C VAL A 203 -11.76 7.50 -4.11
N ARG A 204 -12.25 7.27 -2.89
CA ARG A 204 -11.83 8.00 -1.69
C ARG A 204 -11.24 7.03 -0.69
N ASP A 205 -10.23 7.48 0.06
CA ASP A 205 -9.72 6.81 1.26
C ASP A 205 -10.82 6.86 2.32
N VAL A 206 -11.47 5.73 2.62
CA VAL A 206 -12.66 5.71 3.49
C VAL A 206 -12.35 6.25 4.89
N TRP A 207 -11.12 6.06 5.38
CA TRP A 207 -10.72 6.59 6.68
C TRP A 207 -10.68 8.11 6.66
N ARG A 208 -10.07 8.70 5.62
CA ARG A 208 -9.92 10.17 5.51
C ARG A 208 -11.22 10.89 5.16
N VAL A 209 -12.22 10.17 4.65
CA VAL A 209 -13.58 10.73 4.52
C VAL A 209 -14.15 11.06 5.90
N LEU A 210 -13.90 10.20 6.90
CA LEU A 210 -14.39 10.39 8.27
C LEU A 210 -13.41 11.18 9.16
N HIS A 211 -12.10 10.98 8.96
CA HIS A 211 -11.00 11.61 9.71
C HIS A 211 -10.06 12.35 8.75
N PRO A 212 -10.49 13.48 8.16
CA PRO A 212 -9.70 14.23 7.16
C PRO A 212 -8.35 14.71 7.71
N ASP A 213 -8.28 14.88 9.03
CA ASP A 213 -7.12 15.32 9.79
C ASP A 213 -6.28 14.18 10.39
N SER A 214 -6.56 12.93 10.04
CA SER A 214 -5.76 11.76 10.45
C SER A 214 -4.26 11.91 10.08
N SER A 215 -3.39 11.29 10.88
CA SER A 215 -1.93 11.36 10.77
C SER A 215 -1.39 11.13 9.35
N LEU A 216 -0.30 11.83 9.03
CA LEU A 216 0.48 11.68 7.79
C LEU A 216 1.61 10.64 7.93
N GLY A 217 1.74 9.99 9.09
CA GLY A 217 2.75 8.95 9.36
C GLY A 217 3.09 8.79 10.84
N PRO A 218 4.17 8.08 11.17
CA PRO A 218 4.75 8.09 12.51
C PRO A 218 5.02 9.50 13.05
N ALA A 219 5.10 9.64 14.37
CA ALA A 219 5.35 10.93 15.02
C ALA A 219 6.71 11.56 14.62
N ASP A 220 7.68 10.74 14.20
CA ASP A 220 8.98 11.20 13.71
C ASP A 220 9.05 11.39 12.19
N HIS A 221 7.97 11.10 11.47
CA HIS A 221 7.92 11.35 10.03
C HIS A 221 7.94 12.87 9.74
N PRO A 222 8.76 13.35 8.78
CA PRO A 222 8.92 14.79 8.53
C PRO A 222 7.60 15.53 8.27
N ALA A 223 6.68 14.92 7.53
CA ALA A 223 5.37 15.50 7.25
C ALA A 223 4.50 15.63 8.52
N GLU A 224 4.60 14.68 9.46
CA GLU A 224 3.85 14.73 10.71
C GLU A 224 4.48 15.71 11.70
N GLN A 225 5.81 15.72 11.81
CA GLN A 225 6.56 16.71 12.61
C GLN A 225 6.24 18.15 12.17
N ALA A 226 6.11 18.39 10.86
CA ALA A 226 5.78 19.70 10.31
C ALA A 226 4.40 20.23 10.78
N ARG A 227 3.47 19.34 11.14
CA ARG A 227 2.14 19.71 11.65
C ARG A 227 2.17 20.21 13.10
N ARG A 228 3.28 19.98 13.83
CA ARG A 228 3.48 20.40 15.23
C ARG A 228 2.33 19.96 16.16
N ARG A 229 1.77 18.78 15.89
CA ARG A 229 0.74 18.17 16.75
C ARG A 229 1.38 17.42 17.92
N PRO A 230 0.68 17.25 19.06
CA PRO A 230 1.13 16.38 20.13
C PRO A 230 1.39 14.96 19.61
N ILE A 231 2.34 14.26 20.24
CA ILE A 231 2.56 12.85 19.95
C ILE A 231 1.31 12.08 20.39
N PRO A 232 0.70 11.27 19.51
CA PRO A 232 -0.56 10.61 19.82
C PRO A 232 -0.39 9.52 20.89
N THR A 233 -1.47 9.27 21.62
CA THR A 233 -1.61 8.08 22.47
C THR A 233 -1.95 6.86 21.63
N ALA A 234 -1.86 5.67 22.21
CA ALA A 234 -2.21 4.42 21.57
C ALA A 234 -3.68 4.42 21.12
N GLU A 235 -4.59 4.89 21.96
CA GLU A 235 -6.02 5.00 21.63
C GLU A 235 -6.28 6.02 20.53
N PHE A 236 -5.68 7.22 20.61
CA PHE A 236 -5.82 8.23 19.56
C PHE A 236 -5.31 7.72 18.21
N ASN A 237 -4.22 6.95 18.21
CA ASN A 237 -3.70 6.35 16.99
C ASN A 237 -4.68 5.35 16.36
N ILE A 238 -5.42 4.61 17.17
CA ILE A 238 -6.41 3.63 16.73
C ILE A 238 -7.68 4.33 16.23
N GLU A 239 -8.23 5.24 17.03
CA GLU A 239 -9.55 5.83 16.78
C GLU A 239 -9.51 6.96 15.73
N GLU A 240 -8.50 7.83 15.79
CA GLU A 240 -8.43 9.00 14.90
C GLU A 240 -7.49 8.79 13.72
N ASN A 241 -6.30 8.23 13.98
CA ASN A 241 -5.28 8.09 12.92
C ASN A 241 -5.42 6.81 12.09
N GLY A 242 -6.20 5.82 12.55
CA GLY A 242 -6.36 4.53 11.90
C GLY A 242 -5.08 3.71 11.80
N ALA A 243 -4.19 3.85 12.78
CA ALA A 243 -2.91 3.18 12.82
C ALA A 243 -3.09 1.67 13.09
N ALA A 244 -3.12 0.87 12.02
CA ALA A 244 -3.31 -0.57 12.09
C ALA A 244 -2.00 -1.35 12.33
N SER A 245 -0.83 -0.73 12.24
CA SER A 245 0.46 -1.41 12.43
C SER A 245 1.42 -0.62 13.31
N ASP A 246 2.47 -1.30 13.78
CA ASP A 246 3.59 -0.73 14.55
C ASP A 246 3.29 -0.13 15.95
N GLY A 247 2.01 -0.02 16.32
CA GLY A 247 1.58 0.52 17.62
C GLY A 247 1.75 -0.44 18.81
N PRO A 248 1.64 0.06 20.05
CA PRO A 248 1.91 -0.70 21.28
C PRO A 248 0.85 -1.76 21.57
N TYR A 249 -0.34 -1.68 20.98
CA TYR A 249 -1.30 -2.78 21.07
C TYR A 249 -0.81 -4.03 20.34
N CYS A 250 0.04 -3.94 19.33
CA CYS A 250 0.54 -5.11 18.60
C CYS A 250 1.65 -5.81 19.40
N THR A 251 1.35 -7.02 19.92
CA THR A 251 2.31 -7.82 20.72
C THR A 251 3.57 -8.20 19.96
N TRP A 252 3.53 -8.21 18.62
CA TRP A 252 4.70 -8.49 17.80
C TRP A 252 5.71 -7.34 17.78
N ARG A 253 5.31 -6.16 18.29
CA ARG A 253 6.17 -4.99 18.51
C ARG A 253 6.65 -4.84 19.95
N TRP A 254 6.19 -5.72 20.84
CA TRP A 254 6.66 -5.76 22.22
C TRP A 254 8.11 -6.23 22.33
N THR A 255 8.78 -5.81 23.40
CA THR A 255 10.10 -6.33 23.78
C THR A 255 10.05 -7.84 24.01
N LYS A 256 11.20 -8.52 23.94
CA LYS A 256 11.28 -9.97 24.20
C LYS A 256 10.81 -10.30 25.62
N GLU A 257 11.05 -9.41 26.57
CA GLU A 257 10.66 -9.51 27.98
C GLU A 257 9.14 -9.46 28.13
N GLN A 258 8.48 -8.50 27.46
CA GLN A 258 7.02 -8.41 27.43
C GLN A 258 6.40 -9.61 26.70
N GLN A 259 6.99 -10.11 25.61
CA GLN A 259 6.50 -11.31 24.93
C GLN A 259 6.57 -12.57 25.80
N LYS A 260 7.49 -12.62 26.79
CA LYS A 260 7.52 -13.73 27.77
C LYS A 260 6.30 -13.73 28.69
N LEU A 261 5.50 -12.66 28.75
CA LEU A 261 4.24 -12.63 29.49
C LEU A 261 3.07 -13.28 28.72
N LEU A 262 3.27 -13.64 27.45
CA LEU A 262 2.26 -14.28 26.60
C LEU A 262 2.32 -15.81 26.65
N GLY A 263 1.22 -16.45 26.31
CA GLY A 263 1.08 -17.90 26.20
C GLY A 263 -0.01 -18.50 27.09
N PRO A 264 -0.27 -19.81 26.95
CA PRO A 264 -1.35 -20.50 27.65
C PRO A 264 -1.30 -20.35 29.16
N GLY A 265 -2.45 -20.06 29.77
CA GLY A 265 -2.61 -19.94 31.23
C GLY A 265 -2.04 -18.66 31.85
N LYS A 266 -1.49 -17.73 31.05
CA LYS A 266 -1.00 -16.44 31.55
C LYS A 266 -2.12 -15.40 31.59
N SER A 267 -2.03 -14.48 32.54
CA SER A 267 -2.98 -13.38 32.67
C SER A 267 -2.92 -12.45 31.45
N PRO A 268 -4.05 -11.93 30.96
CA PRO A 268 -4.07 -10.93 29.89
C PRO A 268 -3.25 -9.70 30.27
N VAL A 269 -2.33 -9.30 29.39
CA VAL A 269 -1.57 -8.07 29.53
C VAL A 269 -2.29 -6.94 28.80
N THR A 270 -2.69 -5.92 29.55
CA THR A 270 -3.35 -4.72 29.03
C THR A 270 -2.32 -3.64 28.71
N VAL A 271 -2.62 -2.83 27.69
CA VAL A 271 -1.85 -1.63 27.34
C VAL A 271 -2.75 -0.44 27.65
N SER A 272 -2.25 0.52 28.42
CA SER A 272 -3.03 1.71 28.76
C SER A 272 -3.38 2.49 27.48
N PRO A 273 -4.65 2.93 27.30
CA PRO A 273 -5.06 3.85 26.23
C PRO A 273 -4.16 5.07 26.08
N ASP A 274 -3.70 5.63 27.21
CA ASP A 274 -2.85 6.82 27.28
C ASP A 274 -1.36 6.56 26.97
N THR A 275 -0.99 5.30 26.66
CA THR A 275 0.40 4.97 26.31
C THR A 275 0.82 5.79 25.10
N ILE A 276 1.89 6.58 25.21
CA ILE A 276 2.41 7.35 24.08
C ILE A 276 2.83 6.40 22.95
N ASP A 277 2.27 6.60 21.76
CA ASP A 277 2.56 5.81 20.57
C ASP A 277 3.19 6.66 19.47
N ARG A 278 4.52 6.59 19.40
CA ARG A 278 5.30 7.29 18.37
C ARG A 278 5.32 6.56 17.03
N ARG A 279 5.01 5.26 17.03
CA ARG A 279 5.36 4.36 15.92
C ARG A 279 4.16 3.91 15.11
N GLY A 280 2.94 4.03 15.63
CA GLY A 280 1.71 3.65 14.93
C GLY A 280 1.66 4.19 13.50
N LYS A 281 1.32 3.32 12.54
CA LYS A 281 1.21 3.66 11.12
C LYS A 281 -0.08 3.14 10.52
N ARG A 282 -0.61 3.90 9.57
CA ARG A 282 -1.68 3.46 8.66
C ARG A 282 -1.07 3.09 7.32
N LEU A 283 -0.91 1.79 7.09
CA LEU A 283 -0.38 1.20 5.84
C LEU A 283 -1.47 0.42 5.09
N ASP A 284 -2.51 0.00 5.80
CA ASP A 284 -3.65 -0.73 5.29
C ASP A 284 -4.79 0.23 4.94
N TYR A 285 -5.41 0.03 3.78
CA TYR A 285 -6.43 0.94 3.27
C TYR A 285 -7.63 0.19 2.70
N ILE A 286 -8.78 0.85 2.80
CA ILE A 286 -9.94 0.62 1.94
C ILE A 286 -10.17 1.92 1.18
N PHE A 287 -10.10 1.85 -0.15
CA PHE A 287 -10.52 2.89 -1.07
C PHE A 287 -11.87 2.51 -1.66
N ALA A 288 -12.84 3.42 -1.66
CA ALA A 288 -14.17 3.15 -2.18
C ALA A 288 -14.62 4.22 -3.18
N GLY A 289 -15.25 3.78 -4.26
CA GLY A 289 -16.08 4.64 -5.13
C GLY A 289 -17.54 4.64 -4.68
N SER A 290 -18.41 5.36 -5.41
CA SER A 290 -19.85 5.42 -5.13
C SER A 290 -20.70 4.44 -5.94
N GLY A 291 -20.12 3.76 -6.93
CA GLY A 291 -20.86 3.08 -7.99
C GLY A 291 -21.51 4.08 -8.98
N ASP A 292 -22.32 3.56 -9.91
CA ASP A 292 -23.02 4.36 -10.92
C ASP A 292 -24.21 5.11 -10.31
N ILE A 293 -23.96 6.30 -9.77
CA ILE A 293 -24.92 7.11 -9.00
C ILE A 293 -26.22 7.32 -9.78
N ASN A 294 -26.10 7.66 -11.06
CA ASN A 294 -27.25 7.97 -11.92
C ASN A 294 -28.06 6.71 -12.24
N SER A 295 -27.39 5.62 -12.63
CA SER A 295 -28.09 4.37 -12.99
C SER A 295 -28.74 3.69 -11.79
N LEU A 296 -28.19 3.89 -10.59
CA LEU A 296 -28.71 3.31 -9.35
C LEU A 296 -29.67 4.24 -8.59
N ASN A 297 -29.89 5.47 -9.06
CA ASN A 297 -30.66 6.52 -8.36
C ASN A 297 -30.18 6.76 -6.91
N GLY A 298 -28.87 6.72 -6.72
CA GLY A 298 -28.20 6.75 -5.42
C GLY A 298 -26.81 6.14 -5.52
N GLY A 299 -25.99 6.35 -4.50
CA GLY A 299 -24.62 5.83 -4.48
C GLY A 299 -24.21 5.33 -3.12
N TRP A 300 -23.09 4.62 -3.08
CA TRP A 300 -22.48 4.15 -1.86
C TRP A 300 -21.66 5.26 -1.20
N VAL A 301 -21.90 5.48 0.09
CA VAL A 301 -21.21 6.48 0.92
C VAL A 301 -20.58 5.80 2.12
N VAL A 302 -19.52 6.40 2.67
CA VAL A 302 -18.82 5.89 3.85
C VAL A 302 -19.64 6.18 5.10
N LYS A 303 -20.07 5.12 5.78
CA LYS A 303 -20.82 5.19 7.04
C LYS A 303 -19.90 5.08 8.25
N THR A 304 -18.99 4.11 8.25
CA THR A 304 -18.01 3.89 9.33
C THR A 304 -16.69 3.38 8.78
N ALA A 305 -15.60 3.66 9.49
CA ALA A 305 -14.29 3.03 9.35
C ALA A 305 -13.73 2.81 10.76
N ARG A 306 -13.04 1.69 11.00
CA ARG A 306 -12.41 1.38 12.29
C ARG A 306 -11.22 0.43 12.14
N VAL A 307 -10.29 0.49 13.08
CA VAL A 307 -9.28 -0.56 13.23
C VAL A 307 -9.96 -1.73 13.93
N GLY A 308 -9.94 -2.89 13.28
CA GLY A 308 -10.58 -4.12 13.72
C GLY A 308 -9.57 -5.19 14.10
N MET A 309 -10.08 -6.34 14.52
CA MET A 309 -9.28 -7.51 14.90
C MET A 309 -8.14 -7.24 15.91
N MET A 310 -8.38 -6.30 16.84
CA MET A 310 -7.42 -5.92 17.89
C MET A 310 -7.38 -6.89 19.09
N MET A 311 -8.28 -7.87 19.11
CA MET A 311 -8.34 -8.85 20.19
C MET A 311 -7.08 -9.73 20.23
N ARG A 312 -6.84 -10.34 21.39
CA ARG A 312 -5.80 -11.35 21.55
C ARG A 312 -6.32 -12.71 21.11
N HIS A 313 -5.42 -13.57 20.64
CA HIS A 313 -5.69 -14.99 20.55
C HIS A 313 -6.11 -15.50 21.95
N PRO A 314 -7.25 -16.19 22.10
CA PRO A 314 -7.83 -16.50 23.41
C PRO A 314 -6.90 -17.35 24.29
N GLU A 315 -6.21 -18.32 23.70
CA GLU A 315 -5.26 -19.18 24.43
C GLU A 315 -3.82 -18.64 24.47
N LEU A 316 -3.34 -18.06 23.37
CA LEU A 316 -1.93 -17.68 23.21
C LEU A 316 -1.62 -16.25 23.70
N GLY A 317 -2.64 -15.41 23.87
CA GLY A 317 -2.52 -14.02 24.33
C GLY A 317 -1.85 -13.07 23.33
N CYS A 318 -1.35 -13.55 22.19
CA CYS A 318 -0.70 -12.74 21.16
C CYS A 318 -1.72 -12.11 20.19
N SER A 319 -1.29 -11.10 19.44
CA SER A 319 -2.06 -10.49 18.35
C SER A 319 -2.18 -11.49 17.20
N LEU A 320 -3.33 -11.49 16.52
CA LEU A 320 -3.60 -12.43 15.44
C LEU A 320 -2.74 -12.19 14.19
N SER A 321 -2.26 -10.97 14.00
CA SER A 321 -1.27 -10.60 12.98
C SER A 321 -0.39 -9.45 13.50
N ASP A 322 0.69 -9.12 12.79
CA ASP A 322 1.50 -7.93 13.08
C ASP A 322 0.88 -6.62 12.56
N HIS A 323 -0.22 -6.76 11.80
CA HIS A 323 -1.19 -5.72 11.48
C HIS A 323 -2.54 -6.02 12.12
N PHE A 324 -3.30 -4.98 12.43
CA PHE A 324 -4.72 -5.06 12.73
C PHE A 324 -5.54 -4.92 11.44
N ALA A 325 -6.79 -5.36 11.47
CA ALA A 325 -7.66 -5.21 10.31
C ALA A 325 -8.07 -3.75 10.13
N VAL A 326 -8.32 -3.33 8.89
CA VAL A 326 -9.09 -2.12 8.61
C VAL A 326 -10.47 -2.55 8.14
N GLU A 327 -11.50 -2.05 8.83
CA GLU A 327 -12.89 -2.40 8.59
C GLU A 327 -13.68 -1.16 8.21
N ALA A 328 -14.60 -1.28 7.24
CA ALA A 328 -15.46 -0.18 6.84
C ALA A 328 -16.88 -0.66 6.52
N THR A 329 -17.87 0.18 6.82
CA THR A 329 -19.23 0.01 6.35
C THR A 329 -19.55 1.10 5.34
N LEU A 330 -19.96 0.72 4.13
CA LEU A 330 -20.59 1.62 3.18
C LEU A 330 -22.11 1.51 3.32
N ALA A 331 -22.82 2.63 3.24
CA ALA A 331 -24.28 2.66 3.19
C ALA A 331 -24.73 3.10 1.80
N PHE A 332 -25.80 2.52 1.28
CA PHE A 332 -26.43 3.02 0.07
C PHE A 332 -27.27 4.25 0.40
N HIS A 333 -26.98 5.37 -0.25
CA HIS A 333 -27.67 6.65 -0.04
C HIS A 333 -28.42 7.05 -1.33
N PRO A 334 -29.76 7.08 -1.32
CA PRO A 334 -30.55 7.51 -2.47
C PRO A 334 -30.28 8.97 -2.85
N LEU A 335 -30.35 9.27 -4.15
CA LEU A 335 -30.22 10.64 -4.62
C LEU A 335 -31.47 11.46 -4.20
N SER A 336 -31.29 12.56 -3.48
CA SER A 336 -32.42 13.43 -3.07
C SER A 336 -33.12 14.03 -4.30
N SER A 337 -34.45 13.93 -4.37
CA SER A 337 -35.28 14.43 -5.48
C SER A 337 -35.16 15.95 -5.69
N SER A 338 -34.68 16.69 -4.69
CA SER A 338 -34.53 18.15 -4.71
C SER A 338 -33.35 18.67 -5.55
N SER A 339 -32.40 17.83 -5.95
CA SER A 339 -31.24 18.24 -6.79
C SER A 339 -31.53 18.20 -8.29
N SER A 340 -32.69 17.69 -8.71
CA SER A 340 -33.10 17.57 -10.12
C SER A 340 -33.62 18.87 -10.74
N THR A 341 -33.66 19.99 -10.03
CA THR A 341 -34.20 21.26 -10.55
C THR A 341 -33.29 22.45 -10.23
N LYS A 342 -32.27 22.68 -11.08
CA LYS A 342 -31.78 24.00 -11.56
C LYS A 342 -30.42 23.87 -12.25
N THR A 343 -30.41 23.27 -13.42
CA THR A 343 -29.47 23.64 -14.49
C THR A 343 -30.27 24.25 -15.64
N SER A 344 -31.01 25.33 -15.33
CA SER A 344 -31.41 26.29 -16.36
C SER A 344 -30.41 27.45 -16.33
N SER A 345 -29.70 27.57 -17.44
CA SER A 345 -28.79 28.65 -17.78
C SER A 345 -29.44 30.02 -17.56
N LYS A 346 -28.98 30.75 -16.55
CA LYS A 346 -29.04 32.21 -16.54
C LYS A 346 -27.69 32.76 -16.12
N ALA A 347 -26.96 33.22 -17.13
CA ALA A 347 -25.81 34.08 -16.96
C ALA A 347 -26.25 35.37 -16.24
N ALA A 348 -25.49 35.77 -15.22
CA ALA A 348 -25.54 37.08 -14.60
C ALA A 348 -24.09 37.60 -14.44
N PRO A 349 -23.88 38.92 -14.44
CA PRO A 349 -22.70 39.54 -15.03
C PRO A 349 -21.50 39.65 -14.08
N ASN A 350 -20.33 39.74 -14.71
CA ASN A 350 -19.02 40.01 -14.15
C ASN A 350 -19.01 41.15 -13.12
N GLY A 351 -18.39 40.89 -11.98
CA GLY A 351 -17.91 41.93 -11.07
C GLY A 351 -17.52 41.40 -9.69
N ASN A 352 -16.27 40.97 -9.51
CA ASN A 352 -15.40 41.49 -8.46
C ASN A 352 -14.02 40.81 -8.43
N LYS A 353 -13.01 41.64 -8.16
CA LYS A 353 -11.58 41.33 -8.08
C LYS A 353 -11.27 40.30 -6.97
N PRO A 354 -10.27 39.42 -7.14
CA PRO A 354 -9.80 38.56 -6.07
C PRO A 354 -8.91 39.32 -5.07
N ALA A 355 -9.12 39.04 -3.78
CA ALA A 355 -8.17 39.34 -2.71
C ALA A 355 -7.04 38.28 -2.73
N PRO A 356 -5.82 38.61 -2.27
CA PRO A 356 -4.64 37.77 -2.49
C PRO A 356 -4.71 36.50 -1.62
N GLY A 357 -4.51 35.36 -2.27
CA GLY A 357 -4.35 34.05 -1.63
C GLY A 357 -3.00 33.95 -0.93
N ASP A 358 -3.03 33.36 0.26
CA ASP A 358 -1.88 33.06 1.10
C ASP A 358 -1.13 31.85 0.53
N GLU A 359 -0.23 32.09 -0.44
CA GLU A 359 0.74 31.11 -0.93
C GLU A 359 1.88 30.95 0.09
N SER A 360 1.70 30.08 1.09
CA SER A 360 2.85 29.68 1.91
C SER A 360 2.77 28.26 2.48
N LEU A 361 2.53 27.26 1.63
CA LEU A 361 2.90 25.85 1.92
C LEU A 361 3.39 25.14 0.65
N ILE A 362 4.34 25.76 -0.04
CA ILE A 362 5.10 25.11 -1.12
C ILE A 362 6.41 24.57 -0.53
N LEU A 363 6.55 23.25 -0.58
CA LEU A 363 7.78 22.50 -0.32
C LEU A 363 8.96 23.12 -1.09
N LYS A 364 9.84 23.85 -0.37
CA LYS A 364 11.15 24.22 -0.90
C LYS A 364 12.10 23.04 -0.74
N ALA A 365 12.81 22.72 -1.82
CA ALA A 365 13.87 21.71 -1.86
C ALA A 365 14.92 21.95 -0.76
N PRO A 366 15.51 20.88 -0.17
CA PRO A 366 16.48 21.04 0.91
C PRO A 366 17.80 21.65 0.40
N PRO A 367 18.38 22.64 1.10
CA PRO A 367 19.73 23.11 0.81
C PRO A 367 20.78 22.09 1.28
N LYS A 368 21.88 21.99 0.55
CA LYS A 368 23.06 21.18 0.90
C LYS A 368 23.64 21.63 2.24
N ILE A 369 23.66 20.76 3.24
CA ILE A 369 24.31 21.02 4.54
C ILE A 369 25.70 20.38 4.55
N ARG A 370 26.71 21.22 4.85
CA ARG A 370 28.10 20.86 5.15
C ARG A 370 28.16 20.03 6.45
N GLN A 371 29.04 19.03 6.46
CA GLN A 371 29.42 18.28 7.66
C GLN A 371 29.98 19.21 8.74
N PRO A 372 29.71 18.94 10.03
CA PRO A 372 30.60 19.29 11.11
C PRO A 372 31.27 18.05 11.72
N SER A 373 32.52 18.29 12.10
CA SER A 373 33.48 17.45 12.79
C SER A 373 33.06 17.03 14.20
N ASN A 374 33.62 15.90 14.63
CA ASN A 374 33.71 15.40 16.01
C ASN A 374 33.97 16.51 17.04
N ASN A 375 33.28 16.42 18.18
CA ASN A 375 33.91 16.35 19.50
C ASN A 375 32.85 15.92 20.53
N ASP A 376 33.25 14.95 21.34
CA ASP A 376 32.64 14.56 22.60
C ASP A 376 32.69 15.73 23.59
N ASP A 377 31.62 15.94 24.37
CA ASP A 377 31.78 16.04 25.83
C ASP A 377 30.44 15.97 26.58
N ASP A 378 30.58 15.33 27.74
CA ASP A 378 29.62 15.05 28.79
C ASP A 378 29.16 16.32 29.52
N SER A 379 27.89 16.42 29.89
CA SER A 379 27.47 17.04 31.17
C SER A 379 25.96 16.97 31.40
N THR A 380 25.67 16.36 32.55
CA THR A 380 24.42 16.34 33.31
C THR A 380 23.95 17.74 33.72
N ILE A 381 22.67 18.05 33.51
CA ILE A 381 21.98 19.13 34.25
C ILE A 381 20.56 18.67 34.66
N ASN A 382 20.41 18.49 35.97
CA ASN A 382 19.15 18.49 36.73
C ASN A 382 18.60 19.92 36.78
N ILE A 383 17.32 20.14 36.46
CA ILE A 383 16.56 21.29 37.00
C ILE A 383 15.13 20.83 37.32
N ASP A 384 14.79 21.01 38.60
CA ASP A 384 13.50 20.80 39.25
C ASP A 384 12.38 21.75 38.78
N ASP A 385 11.16 21.28 39.03
CA ASP A 385 9.85 21.92 38.94
C ASP A 385 9.76 23.42 39.27
N LYS A 386 9.02 24.15 38.42
CA LYS A 386 7.84 24.95 38.77
C LYS A 386 7.48 25.85 37.59
N HIS A 387 6.31 25.61 36.97
CA HIS A 387 5.32 26.60 36.53
C HIS A 387 4.20 25.86 35.80
N VAL A 388 3.31 25.25 36.59
CA VAL A 388 1.93 24.98 36.19
C VAL A 388 1.14 26.22 36.57
N GLN A 389 0.63 26.96 35.58
CA GLN A 389 -0.71 27.56 35.57
C GLN A 389 -0.88 28.45 34.33
N ASP A 390 -2.11 28.41 33.79
CA ASP A 390 -2.67 29.19 32.70
C ASP A 390 -2.35 28.74 31.26
N GLY A 391 -3.15 27.77 30.81
CA GLY A 391 -3.38 27.47 29.40
C GLY A 391 -4.69 26.72 29.24
N THR A 392 -5.72 27.42 28.77
CA THR A 392 -7.09 26.96 28.52
C THR A 392 -7.14 25.60 27.83
N TYR A 393 -7.67 24.58 28.52
CA TYR A 393 -7.97 23.28 27.90
C TYR A 393 -9.02 23.48 26.81
N LEU A 394 -8.62 23.35 25.55
CA LEU A 394 -9.56 23.11 24.46
C LEU A 394 -10.20 21.76 24.75
N GLN A 395 -11.50 21.77 25.06
CA GLN A 395 -12.30 20.56 25.18
C GLN A 395 -12.10 19.70 23.93
N SER A 396 -11.66 18.46 24.14
CA SER A 396 -11.66 17.42 23.13
C SER A 396 -13.07 17.32 22.53
N PRO A 397 -13.24 17.29 21.20
CA PRO A 397 -14.56 17.08 20.61
C PRO A 397 -15.06 15.71 21.08
N THR A 398 -16.21 15.74 21.76
CA THR A 398 -16.96 14.55 22.16
C THR A 398 -17.36 13.76 20.90
N PRO A 399 -17.41 12.41 20.90
CA PRO A 399 -17.88 11.65 19.74
C PRO A 399 -19.33 12.05 19.47
N SER A 400 -19.57 12.84 18.43
CA SER A 400 -20.90 13.34 18.11
C SER A 400 -21.75 12.21 17.54
N SER A 401 -22.64 11.68 18.38
CA SER A 401 -23.73 10.78 18.04
C SER A 401 -24.91 11.53 17.38
N ILE A 402 -24.64 12.29 16.31
CA ILE A 402 -25.65 12.83 15.40
C ILE A 402 -25.22 12.44 13.98
N ARG A 403 -25.80 11.35 13.47
CA ARG A 403 -25.63 10.88 12.09
C ARG A 403 -26.37 11.85 11.17
N ASP A 404 -25.62 12.81 10.66
CA ASP A 404 -26.15 13.90 9.86
C ASP A 404 -26.27 13.44 8.40
N THR A 405 -27.50 13.30 7.87
CA THR A 405 -27.76 12.99 6.45
C THR A 405 -27.08 14.00 5.51
N SER A 406 -26.87 15.22 6.01
CA SER A 406 -26.07 16.29 5.39
C SER A 406 -24.65 15.81 5.00
N SER A 407 -24.04 14.93 5.79
CA SER A 407 -22.72 14.35 5.51
C SER A 407 -22.75 13.35 4.35
N PHE A 408 -23.80 12.53 4.25
CA PHE A 408 -23.95 11.56 3.16
C PHE A 408 -24.28 12.23 1.83
N ASP A 409 -25.13 13.27 1.85
CA ASP A 409 -25.38 14.11 0.68
C ASP A 409 -24.07 14.77 0.21
N ALA A 410 -23.27 15.34 1.13
CA ALA A 410 -21.98 15.94 0.80
C ALA A 410 -20.99 14.93 0.20
N GLN A 411 -20.92 13.72 0.76
CA GLN A 411 -20.09 12.65 0.21
C GLN A 411 -20.51 12.29 -1.22
N LEU A 412 -21.81 12.08 -1.46
CA LEU A 412 -22.33 11.72 -2.78
C LEU A 412 -22.11 12.86 -3.80
N LEU A 413 -22.36 14.10 -3.40
CA LEU A 413 -22.11 15.29 -4.21
C LEU A 413 -20.62 15.43 -4.56
N SER A 414 -19.71 15.06 -3.66
CA SER A 414 -18.26 15.10 -3.92
C SER A 414 -17.79 14.14 -5.03
N PHE A 415 -18.58 13.12 -5.36
CA PHE A 415 -18.33 12.24 -6.52
C PHE A 415 -18.94 12.79 -7.80
N LEU A 416 -19.97 13.62 -7.70
CA LEU A 416 -20.63 14.27 -8.84
C LEU A 416 -19.95 15.58 -9.24
N SER A 417 -19.32 16.27 -8.29
CA SER A 417 -18.47 17.42 -8.57
C SER A 417 -17.22 16.98 -9.31
N ALA A 418 -16.90 17.64 -10.43
CA ALA A 418 -15.72 17.36 -11.25
C ALA A 418 -14.36 17.69 -10.56
N ASP A 419 -14.37 18.04 -9.28
CA ASP A 419 -13.18 18.24 -8.45
C ASP A 419 -12.55 16.89 -8.06
N HIS A 420 -12.08 16.16 -9.07
CA HIS A 420 -11.06 15.15 -8.83
C HIS A 420 -9.74 15.89 -8.57
N HIS A 421 -9.12 15.57 -7.45
CA HIS A 421 -7.86 16.19 -7.04
C HIS A 421 -6.80 15.78 -8.08
N GLN A 422 -6.46 16.65 -9.03
CA GLN A 422 -5.45 16.31 -10.02
C GLN A 422 -4.05 16.41 -9.38
N LEU A 423 -3.14 15.52 -9.78
CA LEU A 423 -1.74 15.64 -9.36
C LEU A 423 -1.14 16.93 -9.94
N PRO A 424 -0.37 17.70 -9.16
CA PRO A 424 0.32 18.86 -9.68
C PRO A 424 1.41 18.43 -10.68
N ILE A 425 1.71 19.29 -11.66
CA ILE A 425 2.75 19.03 -12.69
C ILE A 425 4.09 18.65 -12.05
N SER A 426 4.44 19.28 -10.92
CA SER A 426 5.66 19.00 -10.16
C SER A 426 5.73 17.57 -9.61
N ALA A 427 4.59 16.94 -9.33
CA ALA A 427 4.55 15.53 -8.90
C ALA A 427 4.93 14.61 -10.06
N TYR A 428 4.45 14.88 -11.28
CA TYR A 428 4.88 14.12 -12.46
C TYR A 428 6.37 14.30 -12.75
N ASP A 429 6.91 15.52 -12.61
CA ASP A 429 8.35 15.79 -12.74
C ASP A 429 9.18 14.97 -11.75
N PHE A 430 8.73 14.89 -10.50
CA PHE A 430 9.38 14.09 -9.47
C PHE A 430 9.35 12.58 -9.81
N ILE A 431 8.20 12.07 -10.28
CA ILE A 431 8.09 10.66 -10.69
C ILE A 431 9.07 10.37 -11.84
N LEU A 432 9.10 11.21 -12.87
CA LEU A 432 10.02 11.06 -14.01
C LEU A 432 11.49 11.11 -13.57
N GLN A 433 11.83 11.98 -12.60
CA GLN A 433 13.17 12.04 -12.03
C GLN A 433 13.56 10.72 -11.34
N GLU A 434 12.67 10.14 -10.52
CA GLU A 434 12.94 8.87 -9.85
C GLU A 434 13.01 7.69 -10.82
N ILE A 435 12.18 7.68 -11.88
CA ILE A 435 12.30 6.72 -12.99
C ILE A 435 13.68 6.83 -13.64
N HIS A 436 14.12 8.04 -14.01
CA HIS A 436 15.41 8.24 -14.68
C HIS A 436 16.59 7.80 -13.81
N LYS A 437 16.58 8.17 -12.53
CA LYS A 437 17.57 7.74 -11.53
C LYS A 437 17.66 6.23 -11.41
N TYR A 438 16.51 5.55 -11.37
CA TYR A 438 16.47 4.08 -11.32
C TYR A 438 16.93 3.45 -12.64
N ARG A 439 16.49 3.97 -13.80
CA ARG A 439 16.90 3.51 -15.13
C ARG A 439 18.42 3.54 -15.31
N LEU A 440 19.07 4.66 -14.98
CA LEU A 440 20.54 4.80 -15.07
C LEU A 440 21.28 3.75 -14.22
N ARG A 441 20.76 3.46 -13.02
CA ARG A 441 21.30 2.42 -12.15
C ARG A 441 21.18 1.05 -12.80
N GLU A 442 20.00 0.69 -13.29
CA GLU A 442 19.74 -0.64 -13.85
C GLU A 442 20.50 -0.86 -15.17
N GLU A 443 20.67 0.17 -16.01
CA GLU A 443 21.55 0.11 -17.18
C GLU A 443 23.02 -0.16 -16.82
N LYS A 444 23.52 0.51 -15.77
CA LYS A 444 24.87 0.26 -15.26
C LYS A 444 24.98 -1.17 -14.75
N GLN A 445 24.02 -1.65 -13.97
CA GLN A 445 24.01 -3.04 -13.46
C GLN A 445 23.97 -4.08 -14.59
N LYS A 446 23.12 -3.87 -15.59
CA LYS A 446 23.04 -4.72 -16.79
C LYS A 446 24.40 -4.83 -17.48
N LYS A 447 25.08 -3.69 -17.72
CA LYS A 447 26.41 -3.64 -18.35
C LYS A 447 27.45 -4.39 -17.51
N TRP A 448 27.57 -4.07 -16.22
CA TRP A 448 28.58 -4.70 -15.34
C TRP A 448 28.38 -6.21 -15.19
N ARG A 449 27.14 -6.68 -15.07
CA ARG A 449 26.86 -8.11 -14.99
C ARG A 449 27.11 -8.84 -16.31
N GLY A 450 26.83 -8.19 -17.44
CA GLY A 450 27.23 -8.69 -18.75
C GLY A 450 28.75 -8.82 -18.89
N TRP A 451 29.50 -7.80 -18.46
CA TRP A 451 30.97 -7.84 -18.42
C TRP A 451 31.49 -8.93 -17.47
N HIS A 452 30.85 -9.13 -16.32
CA HIS A 452 31.22 -10.20 -15.39
C HIS A 452 31.08 -11.58 -16.03
N PHE A 453 30.00 -11.84 -16.79
CA PHE A 453 29.84 -13.08 -17.56
C PHE A 453 31.01 -13.33 -18.52
N PHE A 454 31.35 -12.35 -19.37
CA PHE A 454 32.47 -12.49 -20.32
C PHE A 454 33.82 -12.61 -19.60
N GLY A 455 34.00 -11.91 -18.49
CA GLY A 455 35.17 -12.05 -17.62
C GLY A 455 35.29 -13.47 -17.04
N SER A 456 34.19 -14.05 -16.57
CA SER A 456 34.14 -15.43 -16.08
C SER A 456 34.48 -16.45 -17.16
N LEU A 457 34.07 -16.23 -18.41
CA LEU A 457 34.49 -17.07 -19.54
C LEU A 457 36.00 -16.97 -19.80
N ALA A 458 36.58 -15.77 -19.71
CA ALA A 458 38.03 -15.60 -19.84
C ALA A 458 38.79 -16.30 -18.69
N VAL A 459 38.29 -16.20 -17.45
CA VAL A 459 38.85 -16.92 -16.29
C VAL A 459 38.77 -18.43 -16.50
N LEU A 460 37.63 -18.95 -16.98
CA LEU A 460 37.48 -20.36 -17.31
C LEU A 460 38.56 -20.82 -18.29
N VAL A 461 38.71 -20.12 -19.43
CA VAL A 461 39.71 -20.45 -20.45
C VAL A 461 41.13 -20.40 -19.86
N GLY A 462 41.45 -19.34 -19.11
CA GLY A 462 42.76 -19.19 -18.46
C GLY A 462 43.06 -20.32 -17.47
N CYS A 463 42.09 -20.72 -16.65
CA CYS A 463 42.22 -21.83 -15.73
C CYS A 463 42.37 -23.17 -16.45
N LEU A 464 41.62 -23.43 -17.53
CA LEU A 464 41.75 -24.67 -18.31
C LEU A 464 43.12 -24.79 -18.97
N VAL A 465 43.66 -23.68 -19.50
CA VAL A 465 45.05 -23.62 -19.97
C VAL A 465 46.01 -23.89 -18.81
N GLY A 466 45.81 -23.27 -17.65
CA GLY A 466 46.64 -23.52 -16.46
C GLY A 466 46.60 -24.98 -15.99
N VAL A 467 45.44 -25.64 -16.05
CA VAL A 467 45.28 -27.07 -15.74
C VAL A 467 46.09 -27.92 -16.71
N TRP A 468 46.00 -27.64 -18.02
CA TRP A 468 46.74 -28.37 -19.05
C TRP A 468 48.25 -28.39 -18.80
N TRP A 469 48.80 -27.29 -18.30
CA TRP A 469 50.25 -27.13 -18.06
C TRP A 469 50.67 -27.40 -16.60
N SER A 470 49.75 -27.78 -15.71
CA SER A 470 50.07 -27.93 -14.29
C SER A 470 50.74 -29.28 -14.00
N PRO A 471 51.97 -29.30 -13.46
CA PRO A 471 52.62 -30.54 -13.04
C PRO A 471 52.10 -31.08 -11.70
N ALA A 472 51.33 -30.27 -10.95
CA ALA A 472 50.84 -30.60 -9.63
C ALA A 472 49.31 -30.77 -9.60
N ASN A 473 48.84 -31.93 -9.14
CA ASN A 473 47.41 -32.27 -9.10
C ASN A 473 46.59 -31.30 -8.23
N TYR A 474 47.16 -30.83 -7.12
CA TYR A 474 46.45 -29.90 -6.23
C TYR A 474 46.23 -28.53 -6.90
N VAL A 475 47.17 -28.08 -7.73
CA VAL A 475 47.04 -26.81 -8.49
C VAL A 475 45.94 -26.96 -9.55
N ALA A 476 45.93 -28.08 -10.29
CA ALA A 476 44.88 -28.37 -11.26
C ALA A 476 43.49 -28.40 -10.59
N PHE A 477 43.37 -29.04 -9.42
CA PHE A 477 42.12 -29.05 -8.65
C PHE A 477 41.65 -27.63 -8.27
N VAL A 478 42.55 -26.80 -7.73
CA VAL A 478 42.21 -25.42 -7.35
C VAL A 478 41.77 -24.59 -8.56
N LEU A 479 42.45 -24.72 -9.70
CA LEU A 479 42.09 -24.01 -10.93
C LEU A 479 40.72 -24.45 -11.47
N VAL A 480 40.39 -25.74 -11.44
CA VAL A 480 39.06 -26.24 -11.82
C VAL A 480 37.99 -25.71 -10.85
N LEU A 481 38.26 -25.71 -9.54
CA LEU A 481 37.31 -25.19 -8.55
C LEU A 481 37.03 -23.70 -8.75
N VAL A 482 38.08 -22.89 -8.89
CA VAL A 482 37.96 -21.43 -9.11
C VAL A 482 37.23 -21.12 -10.40
N SER A 483 37.58 -21.79 -11.51
CA SER A 483 36.91 -21.59 -12.78
C SER A 483 35.45 -22.02 -12.76
N SER A 484 35.12 -23.12 -12.07
CA SER A 484 33.74 -23.58 -11.93
C SER A 484 32.88 -22.58 -11.14
N LEU A 485 33.39 -22.11 -9.99
CA LEU A 485 32.68 -21.10 -9.18
C LEU A 485 32.52 -19.78 -9.93
N SER A 486 33.58 -19.33 -10.63
CA SER A 486 33.54 -18.12 -11.46
C SER A 486 32.54 -18.26 -12.61
N LEU A 487 32.50 -19.41 -13.29
CA LEU A 487 31.56 -19.67 -14.38
C LEU A 487 30.11 -19.68 -13.89
N VAL A 488 29.82 -20.30 -12.75
CA VAL A 488 28.47 -20.30 -12.16
C VAL A 488 28.03 -18.87 -11.85
N ALA A 489 28.86 -18.09 -11.15
CA ALA A 489 28.56 -16.70 -10.81
C ALA A 489 28.36 -15.84 -12.07
N GLY A 490 29.26 -15.95 -13.04
CA GLY A 490 29.18 -15.23 -14.31
C GLY A 490 27.95 -15.63 -15.12
N THR A 491 27.59 -16.91 -15.17
CA THR A 491 26.41 -17.39 -15.92
C THR A 491 25.12 -16.85 -15.33
N VAL A 492 24.98 -16.86 -13.99
CA VAL A 492 23.84 -16.25 -13.31
C VAL A 492 23.74 -14.75 -13.65
N ASP A 493 24.86 -14.03 -13.61
CA ASP A 493 24.91 -12.61 -13.96
C ASP A 493 24.61 -12.34 -15.44
N GLY A 494 25.06 -13.21 -16.35
CA GLY A 494 24.76 -13.15 -17.77
C GLY A 494 23.27 -13.34 -18.05
N LEU A 495 22.64 -14.35 -17.45
CA LEU A 495 21.19 -14.59 -17.55
C LEU A 495 20.39 -13.43 -16.99
N MET A 496 20.83 -12.90 -15.85
CA MET A 496 20.26 -11.69 -15.24
C MET A 496 20.32 -10.50 -16.20
N SER A 497 21.50 -10.22 -16.77
CA SER A 497 21.73 -9.13 -17.75
C SER A 497 20.84 -9.25 -18.99
N LEU A 498 20.69 -10.48 -19.51
CA LEU A 498 19.95 -10.76 -20.73
C LEU A 498 18.43 -10.69 -20.54
N LEU A 499 17.91 -11.31 -19.47
CA LEU A 499 16.47 -11.52 -19.28
C LEU A 499 15.89 -10.48 -18.33
N PHE A 500 16.34 -10.45 -17.08
CA PHE A 500 15.73 -9.62 -16.03
C PHE A 500 15.89 -8.12 -16.29
N PHE A 501 17.12 -7.62 -16.47
CA PHE A 501 17.31 -6.18 -16.65
C PHE A 501 16.69 -5.68 -17.95
N ARG A 502 16.57 -6.55 -18.96
CA ARG A 502 15.87 -6.23 -20.21
C ARG A 502 14.37 -6.05 -19.99
N SER A 503 13.71 -6.96 -19.27
CA SER A 503 12.29 -6.81 -18.94
C SER A 503 12.03 -5.65 -18.00
N GLU A 504 12.89 -5.44 -16.99
CA GLU A 504 12.78 -4.33 -16.03
C GLU A 504 12.89 -2.96 -16.74
N LEU A 505 13.89 -2.80 -17.63
CA LEU A 505 14.03 -1.58 -18.44
C LEU A 505 12.89 -1.40 -19.46
N GLY A 506 12.28 -2.48 -19.93
CA GLY A 506 11.06 -2.43 -20.73
C GLY A 506 9.89 -1.86 -19.93
N ALA A 507 9.62 -2.44 -18.76
CA ALA A 507 8.56 -1.98 -17.86
C ALA A 507 8.75 -0.53 -17.39
N LEU A 508 10.00 -0.10 -17.16
CA LEU A 508 10.29 1.30 -16.84
C LEU A 508 9.96 2.26 -17.98
N ARG A 509 10.25 1.89 -19.23
CA ARG A 509 9.93 2.73 -20.40
C ARG A 509 8.42 2.87 -20.61
N GLU A 510 7.67 1.80 -20.42
CA GLU A 510 6.19 1.84 -20.43
C GLU A 510 5.68 2.80 -19.35
N PHE A 511 6.16 2.64 -18.10
CA PHE A 511 5.75 3.51 -17.01
C PHE A 511 6.13 4.99 -17.25
N GLU A 512 7.34 5.25 -17.76
CA GLU A 512 7.80 6.59 -18.13
C GLU A 512 6.90 7.24 -19.17
N TRP A 513 6.57 6.51 -20.25
CA TRP A 513 5.70 6.99 -21.32
C TRP A 513 4.30 7.32 -20.80
N GLU A 514 3.72 6.46 -19.96
CA GLU A 514 2.41 6.70 -19.35
C GLU A 514 2.40 7.95 -18.47
N VAL A 515 3.43 8.14 -17.63
CA VAL A 515 3.57 9.32 -16.76
C VAL A 515 3.78 10.59 -17.58
N MET A 516 4.57 10.54 -18.65
CA MET A 516 4.76 11.66 -19.57
C MET A 516 3.43 12.08 -20.22
N ASN A 517 2.65 11.12 -20.71
CA ASN A 517 1.36 11.42 -21.34
C ASN A 517 0.33 11.98 -20.36
N ALA A 518 0.30 11.46 -19.13
CA ALA A 518 -0.55 12.01 -18.09
C ALA A 518 -0.13 13.42 -17.69
N LYS A 519 1.18 13.69 -17.58
CA LYS A 519 1.70 15.05 -17.33
C LYS A 519 1.25 16.03 -18.41
N VAL A 520 1.39 15.64 -19.68
CA VAL A 520 0.99 16.48 -20.81
C VAL A 520 -0.52 16.75 -20.80
N SER A 521 -1.32 15.72 -20.53
CA SER A 521 -2.77 15.84 -20.40
C SER A 521 -3.16 16.78 -19.24
N ALA A 522 -2.49 16.68 -18.10
CA ALA A 522 -2.70 17.57 -16.95
C ALA A 522 -2.26 19.02 -17.24
N GLY A 523 -1.22 19.22 -18.04
CA GLY A 523 -0.72 20.53 -18.45
C GLY A 523 -1.48 21.18 -19.62
N GLY A 524 -2.52 20.55 -20.16
CA GLY A 524 -3.26 21.03 -21.33
C GLY A 524 -2.47 21.01 -22.65
N GLY A 525 -1.32 20.31 -22.67
CA GLY A 525 -0.50 20.14 -23.86
C GLY A 525 -0.98 19.00 -24.74
N ARG A 526 -0.47 18.91 -25.96
CA ARG A 526 -0.64 17.75 -26.84
C ARG A 526 0.52 16.79 -26.61
N PRO A 527 0.29 15.46 -26.46
CA PRO A 527 1.39 14.51 -26.29
C PRO A 527 2.39 14.67 -27.44
N PRO A 528 3.70 14.56 -27.18
CA PRO A 528 4.69 14.57 -28.24
C PRO A 528 4.33 13.45 -29.24
N ALA A 529 4.31 13.78 -30.52
CA ALA A 529 4.11 12.78 -31.56
C ALA A 529 5.24 11.75 -31.46
N ASP A 530 4.89 10.46 -31.54
CA ASP A 530 5.84 9.36 -31.46
C ASP A 530 7.05 9.60 -32.40
N GLY A 531 8.28 9.53 -31.88
CA GLY A 531 9.46 9.27 -32.73
C GLY A 531 10.66 10.21 -32.66
N GLU A 532 10.61 11.37 -31.99
CA GLU A 532 11.84 12.17 -31.79
C GLU A 532 12.52 11.83 -30.46
N GLY A 533 13.04 10.61 -30.30
CA GLY A 533 13.74 10.31 -29.06
C GLY A 533 14.34 8.92 -28.78
N ASP A 534 14.14 7.89 -29.60
CA ASP A 534 14.95 6.65 -29.52
C ASP A 534 14.70 5.71 -30.72
N GLU A 535 15.13 6.12 -31.92
CA GLU A 535 15.34 5.16 -33.02
C GLU A 535 16.58 4.29 -32.69
N GLY A 536 16.41 3.29 -31.81
CA GLY A 536 17.59 2.78 -31.12
C GLY A 536 17.57 1.43 -30.43
N ARG A 537 16.66 0.50 -30.77
CA ARG A 537 16.82 -1.00 -30.73
C ARG A 537 15.51 -1.72 -30.40
N GLY A 538 14.84 -2.20 -31.44
CA GLY A 538 13.93 -3.35 -31.38
C GLY A 538 14.68 -4.66 -31.67
N TRP A 539 14.28 -5.71 -30.94
CA TRP A 539 14.81 -7.09 -30.84
C TRP A 539 16.06 -7.34 -30.02
#